data_AF-A0A2E7E5E2-F1
#
_entry.id   AF-A0A2E7E5E2-F1
#
_cell.length_a   1.000
_cell.length_b   1.000
_cell.length_c   1.000
_cell.angle_alpha   90.00
_cell.angle_beta   90.00
_cell.angle_gamma   90.00
#
_symmetry.space_group_name_H-M   'P 1'
#
loop_
_entity.id
_entity.type
_entity.pdbx_description
1 polymer ?
#
loop_
_entity_poly.entity_id
_entity_poly.type
_entity_poly.pdbx_seq_one_letter_code
_entity_poly.pdbx_strand_id
1 'polypeptide(L)' 'MSVDEYVQHGRSEQLRAVSPGEIMRAASLLGQPMSSLQ' A
#
# COMPACT_ATOMS: atom_id res chain seq x y z
N MET A 1 -13.09 -6.49 -12.08
CA MET A 1 -12.80 -5.63 -10.92
C MET A 1 -11.81 -4.58 -11.35
N SER A 2 -12.22 -3.31 -11.37
CA SER A 2 -11.29 -2.21 -11.68
C SER A 2 -10.39 -1.89 -10.48
N VAL A 3 -9.30 -1.16 -10.71
CA VAL A 3 -8.42 -0.71 -9.62
C VAL A 3 -9.20 0.18 -8.64
N ASP A 4 -10.04 1.08 -9.15
CA ASP A 4 -10.85 1.97 -8.33
C ASP A 4 -11.85 1.19 -7.46
N GLU A 5 -12.48 0.17 -8.02
CA GLU A 5 -13.43 -0.69 -7.32
C GLU A 5 -12.74 -1.48 -6.19
N TYR A 6 -11.51 -1.96 -6.42
CA TYR A 6 -10.70 -2.59 -5.39
C TYR A 6 -10.24 -1.61 -4.31
N VAL A 7 -9.84 -0.39 -4.68
CA VAL A 7 -9.44 0.65 -3.73
C VAL A 7 -10.61 1.03 -2.81
N GLN A 8 -11.82 1.16 -3.35
CA GLN A 8 -13.00 1.57 -2.59
C GLN A 8 -13.58 0.44 -1.73
N HIS A 9 -13.62 -0.79 -2.23
CA HIS A 9 -14.38 -1.87 -1.60
C HIS A 9 -13.53 -3.07 -1.17
N GLY A 10 -12.38 -3.29 -1.79
CA GLY A 10 -11.51 -4.45 -1.55
C GLY A 10 -10.46 -4.26 -0.46
N ARG A 11 -10.22 -3.02 -0.01
CA ARG A 11 -9.25 -2.69 1.04
C ARG A 11 -9.90 -2.53 2.42
N SER A 12 -9.13 -2.84 3.46
CA SER A 12 -9.46 -2.43 4.83
C SER A 12 -9.58 -0.90 4.90
N GLU A 13 -10.44 -0.39 5.79
CA GLU A 13 -10.72 1.06 5.87
C GLU A 13 -9.46 1.91 5.98
N GLN A 14 -8.50 1.47 6.79
CA GLN A 14 -7.22 2.15 6.97
C GLN A 14 -6.42 2.29 5.66
N LEU A 15 -6.51 1.32 4.76
CA LEU A 15 -5.78 1.31 3.49
C LEU A 15 -6.53 2.01 2.34
N ARG A 16 -7.78 2.44 2.55
CA ARG A 16 -8.54 3.21 1.55
C ARG A 16 -8.06 4.66 1.44
N ALA A 17 -7.51 5.21 2.53
CA ALA A 17 -6.94 6.56 2.56
C ALA A 17 -5.53 6.64 1.91
N VAL A 18 -4.92 5.49 1.63
CA VAL A 18 -3.53 5.39 1.15
C VAL A 18 -3.52 5.21 -0.37
N SER A 19 -2.72 6.00 -1.07
CA SER A 19 -2.58 5.90 -2.52
C SER A 19 -1.93 4.57 -2.92
N PRO A 20 -2.19 4.06 -4.14
CA PRO A 20 -1.49 2.88 -4.65
C PRO A 20 0.04 3.01 -4.62
N GLY A 21 0.58 4.21 -4.89
CA GLY A 21 2.02 4.45 -4.89
C GLY A 21 2.67 4.33 -3.51
N GLU A 22 1.98 4.78 -2.45
CA GLU A 22 2.45 4.62 -1.06
C GLU A 22 2.47 3.14 -0.65
N ILE A 23 1.48 2.36 -1.06
CA ILE A 23 1.47 0.90 -0.83
C ILE A 23 2.62 0.23 -1.56
N MET A 24 2.89 0.61 -2.82
CA MET A 24 4.01 0.05 -3.58
C MET A 24 5.35 0.40 -2.93
N ARG A 25 5.51 1.62 -2.41
CA ARG A 25 6.70 2.03 -1.66
C ARG A 25 6.85 1.19 -0.39
N ALA A 26 5.80 1.04 0.40
CA ALA A 26 5.83 0.22 1.61
C ALA A 26 6.14 -1.25 1.30
N ALA A 27 5.57 -1.81 0.22
CA ALA A 27 5.83 -3.17 -0.22
C ALA A 27 7.30 -3.37 -0.62
N SER A 28 7.92 -2.38 -1.27
CA SER A 28 9.34 -2.45 -1.66
C SER A 28 10.31 -2.51 -0.46
N LEU A 29 9.85 -2.06 0.70
CA LEU A 29 10.61 -2.08 1.95
C LEU A 29 10.47 -3.42 2.70
N LEU A 30 9.48 -4.26 2.34
CA LEU A 30 9.32 -5.58 2.95
C LEU A 30 10.52 -6.47 2.61
N GLY A 31 11.13 -7.05 3.65
CA GLY A 31 12.34 -7.86 3.51
C GLY A 31 13.64 -7.07 3.38
N GLN A 32 13.58 -5.73 3.34
CA GLN A 32 14.77 -4.90 3.44
C GLN A 32 15.22 -4.76 4.91
N PRO A 33 16.53 -4.57 5.16
CA PRO A 33 17.02 -4.26 6.50
C PRO A 33 16.32 -3.01 7.07
N MET A 34 16.04 -2.98 8.37
CA MET A 34 15.38 -1.84 9.02
C MET A 34 16.13 -0.51 8.85
N SER A 35 17.45 -0.55 8.63
CA SER A 35 18.26 0.62 8.29
C SER A 35 17.82 1.32 7.00
N SER A 36 17.09 0.62 6.12
CA SER A 36 16.57 1.15 4.86
C SER A 36 15.29 1.97 5.03
N LEU A 37 14.77 2.05 6.26
CA LEU A 37 13.60 2.84 6.64
C LEU A 37 13.97 4.26 7.12
N GLN A 38 15.27 4.58 7.18
CA GLN A 38 15.81 5.89 7.58
C GLN A 38 15.87 6.84 6.38
#